data_AF-A0A1W1CN08-F1
#
_entry.id   AF-A0A1W1CN08-F1
#
_cell.length_a   1.000
_cell.length_b   1.000
_cell.length_c   1.000
_cell.angle_alpha   90.00
_cell.angle_beta   90.00
_cell.angle_gamma   90.00
#
_symmetry.space_group_name_H-M   'P 1'
#
loop_
_entity.id
_entity.type
_entity.pdbx_description
1 polymer ?
#
loop_
_entity_poly.entity_id
_entity_poly.type
_entity_poly.pdbx_seq_one_letter_code
_entity_poly.pdbx_strand_id
1 'polypeptide(L)' 'MSSWVIGMMLGVSVFLGSIAVVALMWAIKKGQFDDEEKFLNAVKFDTVEDLNDAANLERKKEKLKKKEYRPE' A
#
# COMPACT_ATOMS: atom_id res chain seq x y z
N MET A 1 -25.62 34.70 -5.03
CA MET A 1 -24.16 34.47 -5.00
C MET A 1 -23.54 35.45 -5.99
N SER A 2 -22.53 36.24 -5.61
CA SER A 2 -22.00 37.28 -6.50
C SER A 2 -21.10 36.67 -7.58
N SER A 3 -21.10 37.26 -8.78
CA SER A 3 -20.24 36.80 -9.89
C SER A 3 -18.76 36.78 -9.52
N TRP A 4 -18.35 37.69 -8.61
CA TRP A 4 -17.02 37.70 -8.02
C TRP A 4 -16.71 36.43 -7.23
N VAL A 5 -17.64 35.97 -6.38
CA VAL A 5 -17.48 34.74 -5.59
C VAL A 5 -17.39 33.53 -6.51
N ILE A 6 -18.21 33.47 -7.56
CA ILE A 6 -18.15 32.39 -8.56
C ILE A 6 -16.81 32.40 -9.29
N GLY A 7 -16.32 33.58 -9.69
CA GLY A 7 -15.00 33.73 -10.32
C GLY A 7 -13.85 33.24 -9.44
N MET A 8 -13.88 33.56 -8.14
CA MET A 8 -12.90 33.07 -7.17
C MET A 8 -12.99 31.55 -6.98
N MET A 9 -14.19 30.98 -6.89
CA MET A 9 -14.39 29.53 -6.77
C MET A 9 -13.83 28.77 -7.96
N LEU A 10 -14.08 29.26 -9.19
CA LEU A 10 -13.56 28.68 -10.41
C LEU A 10 -12.04 28.87 -10.54
N GLY A 11 -11.53 30.06 -10.20
CA GLY A 11 -10.09 30.34 -10.26
C GLY A 11 -9.29 29.42 -9.35
N VAL A 12 -9.72 29.26 -8.10
CA VAL A 12 -9.04 28.38 -7.14
C VAL A 12 -9.15 26.91 -7.55
N SER A 13 -10.30 26.45 -8.02
CA SER A 13 -10.47 25.04 -8.41
C SER A 13 -9.63 24.67 -9.63
N VAL A 14 -9.61 25.53 -10.67
CA VAL A 14 -8.78 25.32 -11.86
C VAL A 14 -7.30 25.42 -11.51
N PHE A 15 -6.91 26.35 -10.65
CA PHE A 15 -5.53 26.49 -10.21
C PHE A 15 -5.03 25.24 -9.46
N LEU A 16 -5.78 24.78 -8.45
CA LEU A 16 -5.43 23.57 -7.71
C LEU A 16 -5.43 22.32 -8.63
N GLY A 17 -6.40 22.23 -9.54
CA GLY A 17 -6.44 21.16 -10.54
C GLY A 17 -5.19 21.16 -11.43
N SER A 18 -4.73 22.33 -11.87
CA SER A 18 -3.52 22.45 -12.69
C SER A 18 -2.26 22.01 -11.94
N ILE A 19 -2.14 22.36 -10.65
CA ILE A 19 -1.02 21.91 -9.80
C ILE A 19 -1.03 20.39 -9.67
N ALA A 20 -2.20 19.79 -9.44
CA ALA A 20 -2.34 18.34 -9.31
C ALA A 20 -1.90 17.61 -10.60
N VAL A 21 -2.27 18.14 -11.78
CA VAL A 21 -1.86 17.57 -13.07
C VAL A 21 -0.34 17.68 -13.27
N VAL A 22 0.28 18.82 -12.93
CA VAL A 22 1.74 18.98 -13.01
C VAL A 22 2.46 18.04 -12.04
N ALA A 23 1.97 17.92 -10.81
CA ALA A 23 2.53 17.00 -9.82
C ALA A 23 2.41 15.54 -10.27
N LEU A 24 1.27 15.15 -10.85
CA LEU A 24 1.05 13.82 -11.42
C LEU A 24 2.05 13.52 -12.55
N MET A 25 2.20 14.44 -13.51
CA MET A 25 3.17 14.29 -14.60
C MET A 25 4.60 14.16 -14.08
N TRP A 26 4.96 14.92 -13.05
CA TRP A 26 6.28 14.82 -12.40
C TRP A 26 6.47 13.47 -11.70
N ALA A 27 5.47 12.98 -10.97
CA ALA A 27 5.49 11.69 -10.28
C ALA A 27 5.65 10.52 -11.26
N ILE A 28 4.92 10.55 -12.38
CA ILE A 28 5.07 9.57 -13.47
C ILE A 28 6.49 9.63 -14.05
N LYS A 29 6.98 10.82 -14.40
CA LYS A 29 8.34 10.98 -14.95
C LYS A 29 9.44 10.53 -13.97
N LYS A 30 9.21 10.68 -12.67
CA LYS A 30 10.13 10.25 -11.60
C LYS A 30 10.08 8.75 -11.31
N GLY A 31 9.16 8.00 -11.92
CA GLY A 31 9.00 6.58 -11.63
C GLY A 31 8.45 6.32 -10.22
N GLN A 32 7.68 7.24 -9.63
CA GLN A 32 7.07 7.01 -8.31
C GLN A 32 6.11 5.80 -8.29
N PHE A 33 5.67 5.36 -9.48
CA PHE A 33 4.79 4.20 -9.67
C PHE A 33 5.52 2.97 -10.20
N ASP A 34 6.85 3.01 -10.39
CA ASP A 34 7.64 1.88 -10.89
C ASP A 34 7.88 0.80 -9.82
N ASP A 35 7.43 1.01 -8.58
CA ASP A 35 7.48 0.04 -7.48
C ASP A 35 6.43 -1.10 -7.61
N GLU A 36 5.80 -1.26 -8.77
CA GLU A 36 4.88 -2.39 -9.04
C GLU A 36 5.55 -3.76 -8.83
N GLU A 37 6.85 -3.89 -9.13
CA GLU A 37 7.56 -5.15 -8.89
C GLU A 37 7.58 -5.53 -7.41
N LYS A 38 7.63 -4.58 -6.48
CA LYS A 38 7.65 -4.88 -5.05
C LYS A 38 6.30 -5.37 -4.53
N PHE A 39 5.19 -4.87 -5.10
CA PHE A 39 3.84 -5.31 -4.72
C PHE A 39 3.39 -6.57 -5.46
N LEU A 40 3.80 -6.76 -6.72
CA LEU A 40 3.44 -7.93 -7.51
C LEU A 40 4.36 -9.13 -7.25
N ASN A 41 5.67 -8.93 -7.00
CA ASN A 41 6.58 -10.04 -6.67
C ASN A 41 6.33 -10.62 -5.28
N ALA A 42 5.82 -9.83 -4.34
CA ALA A 42 5.43 -10.31 -3.02
C ALA A 42 4.29 -11.35 -3.07
N VAL A 43 3.48 -11.36 -4.13
CA VAL A 43 2.39 -12.34 -4.33
C VAL A 43 2.80 -13.48 -5.27
N LYS A 44 3.73 -13.22 -6.20
CA LYS A 44 4.08 -14.17 -7.26
C LYS A 44 5.18 -15.15 -6.88
N PHE A 45 6.04 -14.80 -5.94
CA PHE A 45 7.16 -15.64 -5.53
C PHE A 45 7.20 -15.77 -4.00
N ASP A 46 6.32 -16.60 -3.43
CA ASP A 46 6.58 -17.15 -2.10
C ASP A 46 7.94 -17.85 -2.17
N THR A 47 8.93 -17.33 -1.45
CA THR A 47 10.25 -17.95 -1.41
C THR A 47 10.21 -19.21 -0.54
N VAL A 48 11.20 -20.09 -0.70
CA VAL A 48 11.34 -21.27 0.18
C VAL A 48 11.43 -20.84 1.66
N GLU A 49 11.94 -19.64 1.92
CA GLU A 49 12.05 -19.04 3.24
C GLU A 49 10.67 -18.69 3.82
N ASP A 50 9.78 -18.10 3.02
CA ASP A 50 8.39 -17.79 3.41
C ASP A 50 7.60 -19.07 3.75
N LEU A 51 7.79 -20.15 2.96
CA LEU A 51 7.19 -21.46 3.23
C LEU A 51 7.71 -22.08 4.54
N ASN A 52 9.00 -21.91 4.83
CA ASN A 52 9.63 -22.46 6.03
C ASN A 52 9.21 -21.68 7.28
N ASP A 53 9.04 -20.36 7.17
CA ASP A 53 8.52 -19.50 8.23
C ASP A 53 7.05 -19.79 8.54
N ALA A 54 6.22 -20.02 7.52
CA ALA A 54 4.84 -20.47 7.70
C ALA A 54 4.79 -21.83 8.44
N ALA A 55 5.62 -22.80 8.02
CA ALA A 55 5.70 -24.11 8.69
C ALA A 55 6.20 -23.99 10.15
N ASN A 56 7.14 -23.09 10.42
CA ASN A 56 7.64 -22.82 11.77
C ASN A 56 6.59 -22.14 12.65
N LEU A 57 5.74 -21.27 12.09
CA LEU A 57 4.60 -20.67 12.76
C LEU A 57 3.57 -21.71 13.18
N GLU A 58 3.23 -22.66 12.30
CA GLU A 58 2.33 -23.77 12.64
C GLU A 58 2.92 -24.64 13.76
N ARG A 59 4.19 -25.04 13.63
CA ARG A 59 4.89 -25.81 14.67
C ARG A 59 4.93 -25.08 16.02
N LYS A 60 5.10 -23.75 16.03
CA LYS A 60 5.04 -22.96 17.27
C LYS A 60 3.63 -22.98 17.87
N LYS A 61 2.58 -22.82 17.07
CA LYS A 61 1.18 -22.91 17.52
C LYS A 61 0.87 -24.29 18.12
N GLU A 62 1.29 -25.37 17.48
CA GLU A 62 1.11 -26.74 18.00
C GLU A 62 1.86 -26.97 19.32
N LYS A 63 3.09 -26.46 19.43
CA LYS A 63 3.88 -26.55 20.68
C LYS A 63 3.23 -25.78 21.82
N LEU A 64 2.61 -24.63 21.54
CA LEU A 64 1.86 -23.87 22.54
C LEU A 64 0.60 -24.64 22.97
N LYS A 65 -0.18 -25.18 22.04
CA LYS A 65 -1.34 -26.04 22.35
C LYS A 65 -0.97 -27.28 23.18
N LYS A 66 0.16 -27.93 22.87
CA LYS A 66 0.67 -29.08 23.65
C LYS A 66 1.22 -28.70 25.02
N LYS A 67 1.73 -27.48 25.20
CA LYS A 67 2.16 -26.98 26.52
C LYS A 67 0.97 -26.55 27.39
N GLU A 68 -0.09 -26.04 26.77
CA GLU A 68 -1.33 -25.68 27.43
C GLU A 68 -2.16 -26.91 27.82
N TYR A 69 -2.07 -27.99 27.05
CA TYR A 69 -2.57 -29.32 27.45
C TYR A 69 -1.60 -29.99 28.44
N ARG A 70 -1.74 -29.70 29.73
CA ARG A 70 -1.15 -30.49 30.82
C ARG A 70 -2.28 -31.30 31.46
N PRO A 71 -2.45 -32.60 31.14
CA PRO A 71 -3.40 -33.43 31.86
C PRO A 71 -2.85 -33.66 33.27
N GLU A 72 -3.60 -33.22 34.28
CA GLU A 72 -3.43 -33.61 35.68
C GLU A 72 -3.69 -35.10 35.89
#